data_AF-A0A3B1BGX0-F1
#
_entry.id   AF-A0A3B1BGX0-F1
#
_cell.length_a   1.000
_cell.length_b   1.000
_cell.length_c   1.000
_cell.angle_alpha   90.00
_cell.angle_beta   90.00
_cell.angle_gamma   90.00
#
_symmetry.space_group_name_H-M   'P 1'
#
loop_
_entity.id
_entity.type
_entity.pdbx_description
1 polymer ?
#
loop_
_entity_poly.entity_id
_entity_poly.type
_entity_poly.pdbx_seq_one_letter_code
_entity_poly.pdbx_strand_id
1 'polypeptide(L)' 'MEISTQDKARHYLNPLHVYCSLTHVLQKKRAMLAAMAYERVIMTFISGHWK' A
#
# COMPACT_ATOMS: atom_id res chain seq x y z
N MET A 1 -15.91 13.17 14.39
CA MET A 1 -15.76 11.84 13.78
C MET A 1 -14.29 11.48 13.88
N GLU A 2 -13.91 10.58 14.80
CA GLU A 2 -12.53 10.12 14.90
C GLU A 2 -12.20 9.23 13.70
N ILE A 3 -11.14 9.58 12.97
CA ILE A 3 -10.67 8.79 11.83
C ILE A 3 -9.96 7.56 12.38
N SER A 4 -10.45 6.37 12.01
CA SER A 4 -9.85 5.12 12.45
C SER A 4 -8.40 4.99 11.96
N THR A 5 -7.56 4.28 12.73
CA THR A 5 -6.18 3.97 12.31
C THR A 5 -6.15 3.24 10.96
N GLN A 6 -7.19 2.45 10.64
CA GLN A 6 -7.34 1.77 9.36
C GLN A 6 -7.58 2.76 8.21
N ASP A 7 -8.40 3.80 8.41
CA ASP A 7 -8.65 4.81 7.40
C ASP A 7 -7.42 5.71 7.17
N LYS A 8 -6.68 6.00 8.24
CA LYS A 8 -5.36 6.64 8.11
C LYS A 8 -4.40 5.75 7.30
N ALA A 9 -4.35 4.45 7.58
CA ALA A 9 -3.52 3.51 6.83
C ALA A 9 -3.90 3.46 5.35
N ARG A 10 -5.20 3.41 5.01
CA ARG A 10 -5.67 3.47 3.61
C ARG A 10 -5.21 4.73 2.89
N HIS A 11 -5.25 5.87 3.58
CA HIS A 11 -4.88 7.16 2.99
C HIS A 11 -3.37 7.32 2.82
N TYR A 12 -2.59 7.07 3.87
CA TYR A 12 -1.13 7.23 3.84
C TYR A 12 -0.43 6.17 2.99
N LEU A 13 -1.00 4.97 2.92
CA LEU A 13 -0.37 3.82 2.30
C LEU A 13 -1.03 3.46 0.95
N ASN A 14 -1.52 4.48 0.25
CA ASN A 14 -2.16 4.31 -1.04
C ASN A 14 -1.21 3.61 -2.03
N PRO A 15 -1.59 2.45 -2.61
CA PRO A 15 -0.77 1.69 -3.56
C PRO A 15 -0.31 2.51 -4.77
N LEU A 16 -1.10 3.50 -5.20
CA LEU A 16 -0.73 4.41 -6.29
C LEU A 16 0.48 5.27 -5.92
N HIS A 17 0.50 5.77 -4.68
CA HIS A 17 1.60 6.60 -4.18
C HIS A 17 2.90 5.78 -4.05
N VAL A 18 2.77 4.53 -3.62
CA VAL A 18 3.89 3.57 -3.58
C VAL A 18 4.37 3.24 -4.99
N TYR A 19 3.48 2.97 -5.93
CA TYR A 19 3.85 2.73 -7.33
C TYR A 19 4.61 3.92 -7.92
N CYS A 20 4.08 5.15 -7.79
CA CYS A 20 4.74 6.35 -8.30
C CYS A 20 6.14 6.52 -7.68
N SER A 21 6.26 6.37 -6.36
CA SER A 21 7.55 6.42 -5.65
C SER A 21 8.53 5.36 -6.15
N LEU A 22 8.06 4.13 -6.37
CA LEU A 22 8.89 3.02 -6.84
C LEU A 22 9.32 3.17 -8.30
N THR A 23 8.52 3.82 -9.16
CA THR A 23 8.89 4.05 -10.56
C THR A 23 10.07 5.00 -10.74
N HIS A 24 10.42 5.78 -9.72
CA HIS A 24 11.64 6.60 -9.72
C HIS A 24 12.92 5.77 -9.53
N VAL A 25 12.80 4.56 -8.98
CA VAL A 25 13.94 3.69 -8.61
C VAL A 25 13.96 2.40 -9.43
N LEU A 26 12.78 1.90 -9.83
CA LEU A 26 12.58 0.62 -10.50
C LEU A 26 11.95 0.81 -11.88
N GLN A 27 12.23 -0.12 -12.80
CA GLN A 27 11.46 -0.21 -14.04
C GLN A 27 9.97 -0.42 -13.75
N LYS A 28 9.10 0.18 -14.58
CA LYS A 28 7.63 0.18 -14.41
C LYS A 28 7.03 -1.18 -14.04
N LYS A 29 7.47 -2.25 -14.73
CA LYS A 29 7.00 -3.62 -14.47
C LYS A 29 7.35 -4.10 -13.05
N ARG A 30 8.56 -3.81 -12.56
CA ARG A 30 9.00 -4.17 -11.21
C ARG A 30 8.33 -3.30 -10.14
N ALA A 31 8.19 -2.01 -10.40
CA ALA A 31 7.47 -1.09 -9.52
C ALA A 31 6.01 -1.53 -9.31
N MET A 32 5.33 -1.95 -10.39
CA MET A 32 3.96 -2.43 -10.32
C MET A 32 3.83 -3.73 -9.51
N LEU A 33 4.72 -4.70 -9.74
CA LEU A 33 4.74 -5.95 -8.96
C LEU A 33 4.96 -5.68 -7.46
N ALA A 34 5.87 -4.77 -7.12
CA ALA A 34 6.14 -4.38 -5.75
C ALA A 34 4.95 -3.63 -5.11
N ALA A 35 4.31 -2.71 -5.84
CA ALA A 35 3.12 -2.01 -5.37
C ALA A 35 1.93 -2.97 -5.11
N MET A 36 1.73 -3.98 -5.96
CA MET A 36 0.71 -5.03 -5.75
C MET A 36 1.04 -5.94 -4.56
N ALA A 37 2.31 -6.28 -4.35
CA ALA A 37 2.74 -7.04 -3.18
C ALA A 37 2.49 -6.25 -1.89
N TYR A 38 2.81 -4.96 -1.91
CA TYR A 38 2.56 -4.03 -0.82
C TYR A 38 1.08 -3.86 -0.51
N GLU A 39 0.24 -3.66 -1.54
CA GLU A 39 -1.22 -3.58 -1.40
C GLU A 39 -1.78 -4.80 -0.68
N ARG A 40 -1.34 -6.02 -1.03
CA ARG A 40 -1.77 -7.26 -0.36
C ARG A 40 -1.43 -7.26 1.13
N VAL A 41 -0.20 -6.90 1.50
CA VAL A 41 0.23 -6.84 2.91
C VAL A 41 -0.61 -5.86 3.71
N ILE A 42 -0.90 -4.70 3.11
CA ILE A 42 -1.69 -3.65 3.75
C ILE A 42 -3.15 -4.03 3.86
N MET A 43 -3.72 -4.66 2.85
CA MET A 43 -5.10 -5.17 2.94
C MET A 43 -5.20 -6.22 4.04
N THR A 44 -4.23 -7.13 4.19
CA THR A 44 -4.21 -8.08 5.32
C THR A 44 -4.10 -7.38 6.67
N PHE A 45 -3.26 -6.34 6.78
CA PHE A 45 -3.11 -5.54 7.99
C PHE A 45 -4.40 -4.79 8.35
N ILE A 46 -5.02 -4.12 7.37
CA ILE A 46 -6.27 -3.38 7.53
C ILE A 46 -7.43 -4.32 7.87
N SER A 47 -7.49 -5.50 7.25
CA SER A 47 -8.51 -6.51 7.54
C SER A 47 -8.33 -7.20 8.89
N GLY A 48 -7.28 -6.89 9.66
CA GLY A 48 -7.04 -7.49 10.98
C GLY A 48 -6.66 -8.98 10.92
N HIS A 49 -6.29 -9.48 9.75
CA HIS A 49 -5.87 -10.88 9.52
C HIS A 49 -4.35 -11.06 9.66
N TRP A 50 -3.67 -10.20 10.42
CA TRP A 50 -2.29 -10.43 10.84
C TRP A 50 -2.29 -11.43 12.00
N LYS A 51 -1.95 -12.69 11.70
CA LYS A 51 -1.69 -13.76 12.68
C LYS A 51 -0.20 -14.01 12.79
#